data_AF-A0A0A2MLV6-F1
#
_entry.id   AF-A0A0A2MLV6-F1
#
_cell.length_a   1.000
_cell.length_b   1.000
_cell.length_c   1.000
_cell.angle_alpha   90.00
_cell.angle_beta   90.00
_cell.angle_gamma   90.00
#
_symmetry.space_group_name_H-M   'P 1'
#
loop_
_entity.id
_entity.type
_entity.pdbx_description
1 polymer ?
#
loop_
_entity_poly.entity_id
_entity_poly.type
_entity_poly.pdbx_seq_one_letter_code
_entity_poly.pdbx_strand_id
1 'polypeptide(L)'
;MAKTSELLKSNIESVCPEDGACTLELQKNKSIAVKTDITGKLYCDLEDHPGTSVIHYVYTRNTDPELQDGQHREEIIFEIDNTVSELDLNNWNLSQTKMIFGRHCFCRGQAGYFVVKQGKLRLQHTKEALRFVLDFTVTEVPQTLTQVKGTFTQ
;
A
#
# COMPACT_ATOMS: atom_id res chain seq x y z
N MET A 1 3.66 12.99 29.30
CA MET A 1 4.71 13.38 28.33
C MET A 1 4.11 13.24 26.95
N ALA A 2 3.74 14.34 26.31
CA ALA A 2 3.13 14.31 24.99
C ALA A 2 4.18 13.83 23.97
N LYS A 3 3.91 12.71 23.29
CA LYS A 3 4.65 12.33 22.09
C LYS A 3 4.33 13.38 21.04
N THR A 4 5.25 14.32 20.81
CA THR A 4 5.25 15.16 19.62
C THR A 4 5.34 14.21 18.42
N SER A 5 4.23 13.95 17.73
CA SER A 5 4.27 13.24 16.47
C SER A 5 4.88 14.20 15.45
N GLU A 6 6.10 13.94 15.02
CA GLU A 6 6.61 14.54 13.78
C GLU A 6 5.60 14.19 12.68
N LEU A 7 4.91 15.21 12.17
CA LEU A 7 4.03 15.08 11.02
C LEU A 7 4.92 14.85 9.80
N LEU A 8 5.14 13.57 9.48
CA LEU A 8 5.74 13.20 8.21
C LEU A 8 4.85 13.68 7.08
N LYS A 9 5.40 14.57 6.26
CA LYS A 9 4.69 15.07 5.09
C LYS A 9 4.82 14.04 3.99
N SER A 10 3.72 13.45 3.56
CA SER A 10 3.67 12.59 2.39
C SER A 10 3.40 13.42 1.12
N ASN A 11 3.99 12.98 0.01
CA ASN A 11 3.74 13.49 -1.32
C ASN A 11 3.51 12.32 -2.26
N ILE A 12 2.39 12.35 -2.98
CA ILE A 12 2.08 11.37 -4.02
C ILE A 12 2.61 11.94 -5.33
N GLU A 13 3.47 11.16 -5.98
CA GLU A 13 4.13 11.56 -7.23
C GLU A 13 3.67 10.72 -8.43
N SER A 14 2.93 9.63 -8.18
CA SER A 14 2.26 8.87 -9.23
C SER A 14 0.97 9.55 -9.67
N VAL A 15 0.52 9.20 -10.88
CA VAL A 15 -0.80 9.61 -11.36
C VAL A 15 -1.86 8.99 -10.47
N CYS A 16 -2.62 9.83 -9.77
CA CYS A 16 -3.85 9.41 -9.12
C CYS A 16 -4.98 9.42 -10.16
N PRO A 17 -5.84 8.38 -10.24
CA PRO A 17 -6.96 8.39 -11.17
C PRO A 17 -7.87 9.60 -10.96
N GLU A 18 -8.24 10.27 -12.06
CA GLU A 18 -8.96 11.56 -12.04
C GLU A 18 -10.35 11.49 -11.40
N ASP A 19 -10.96 10.31 -11.41
CA ASP A 19 -12.29 10.06 -10.85
C ASP A 19 -12.27 9.72 -9.36
N GLY A 20 -11.17 9.99 -8.66
CA GLY A 20 -11.06 9.73 -7.22
C GLY A 20 -10.00 10.55 -6.51
N ALA A 21 -9.67 10.11 -5.30
CA ALA A 21 -8.65 10.71 -4.46
C ALA A 21 -7.68 9.63 -3.97
N CYS A 22 -6.41 10.01 -3.82
CA CYS A 22 -5.37 9.11 -3.33
C CYS A 22 -4.79 9.63 -2.01
N THR A 23 -4.52 8.71 -1.08
CA THR A 23 -3.83 8.98 0.18
C THR A 23 -2.58 8.12 0.31
N LEU A 24 -1.62 8.62 1.07
CA LEU A 24 -0.34 7.95 1.29
C LEU A 24 0.08 8.17 2.75
N GLU A 25 0.29 7.06 3.46
CA GLU A 25 0.63 7.03 4.88
C GLU A 25 1.85 6.14 5.14
N LEU A 26 2.67 6.56 6.11
CA LEU A 26 3.80 5.79 6.63
C LEU A 26 3.53 5.46 8.10
N GLN A 27 3.36 4.18 8.39
CA GLN A 27 3.13 3.67 9.73
C GLN A 27 4.46 3.15 10.29
N LYS A 28 5.17 4.02 11.03
CA LYS A 28 6.46 3.69 11.65
C LYS A 28 6.34 2.58 12.68
N ASN A 29 7.37 1.74 12.76
CA ASN A 29 7.50 0.67 13.75
C ASN A 29 6.33 -0.32 13.70
N LYS A 30 5.91 -0.67 12.48
CA LYS A 30 4.82 -1.62 12.22
C LYS A 30 5.30 -2.70 11.27
N SER A 31 4.71 -3.88 11.39
CA SER A 31 4.85 -4.99 10.45
C SER A 31 3.47 -5.49 10.03
N ILE A 32 3.40 -6.08 8.84
CA ILE A 32 2.19 -6.70 8.31
C ILE A 32 2.15 -8.16 8.75
N ALA A 33 1.03 -8.58 9.33
CA ALA A 33 0.68 -9.98 9.53
C ALA A 33 -0.41 -10.35 8.52
N VAL A 34 0.00 -11.02 7.44
CA VAL A 34 -0.92 -11.54 6.42
C VAL A 34 -1.54 -12.83 6.94
N LYS A 35 -2.87 -12.83 7.10
CA LYS A 35 -3.64 -13.92 7.70
C LYS A 35 -4.73 -14.39 6.74
N THR A 36 -5.27 -15.56 7.01
CA THR A 36 -6.39 -16.14 6.24
C THR A 36 -7.53 -16.44 7.20
N ASP A 37 -8.73 -15.99 6.85
CA ASP A 37 -9.93 -16.26 7.66
C ASP A 37 -10.46 -17.68 7.45
N ILE A 38 -11.50 -18.04 8.20
CA ILE A 38 -12.14 -19.37 8.12
C ILE A 38 -12.78 -19.67 6.75
N THR A 39 -12.96 -18.64 5.91
CA THR A 39 -13.51 -18.74 4.55
C THR A 39 -12.43 -18.80 3.48
N GLY A 40 -11.15 -18.77 3.86
CA GLY A 40 -10.01 -18.79 2.95
C GLY A 40 -9.63 -17.41 2.39
N LYS A 41 -10.21 -16.32 2.89
CA LYS A 41 -9.92 -14.96 2.42
C LYS A 41 -8.73 -14.37 3.17
N LEU A 42 -7.85 -13.71 2.43
CA LEU A 42 -6.73 -12.97 3.01
C LEU A 42 -7.21 -11.72 3.72
N TYR A 43 -6.55 -11.37 4.81
CA TYR A 43 -6.65 -10.07 5.48
C TYR A 43 -5.30 -9.70 6.10
N CYS A 44 -5.11 -8.42 6.39
CA CYS A 44 -3.87 -7.89 6.95
C CYS A 44 -4.14 -7.27 8.32
N ASP A 45 -3.36 -7.67 9.31
CA ASP A 45 -3.25 -6.96 10.58
C ASP A 45 -1.91 -6.23 10.66
N LEU A 46 -1.89 -5.15 11.44
CA LEU A 46 -0.67 -4.40 11.74
C LEU A 46 -0.23 -4.65 13.17
N GLU A 47 1.00 -5.08 13.33
CA GLU A 47 1.60 -5.40 14.62
C GLU A 47 2.77 -4.45 14.90
N ASP A 48 3.01 -4.14 16.18
CA ASP A 48 4.16 -3.31 16.57
C ASP A 48 5.46 -4.06 16.27
N HIS A 49 6.34 -3.43 15.48
CA HIS A 49 7.61 -4.01 15.12
C HIS A 49 8.67 -2.91 14.84
N PRO A 50 9.68 -2.74 15.71
CA PRO A 50 10.62 -1.61 15.61
C PRO A 50 11.57 -1.70 14.40
N GLY A 51 11.77 -2.90 13.84
CA GLY A 51 12.65 -3.12 12.70
C GLY A 51 12.05 -2.72 11.34
N THR A 52 10.73 -2.53 11.27
CA THR A 52 10.03 -2.30 10.01
C THR A 52 9.07 -1.12 10.09
N SER A 53 8.66 -0.61 8.94
CA SER A 53 7.56 0.34 8.79
C SER A 53 6.66 -0.09 7.66
N VAL A 54 5.41 0.34 7.68
CA VAL A 54 4.41 -0.01 6.66
C VAL A 54 4.07 1.22 5.83
N ILE A 55 4.15 1.08 4.51
CA ILE A 55 3.67 2.07 3.55
C ILE A 55 2.28 1.63 3.11
N HIS A 56 1.32 2.55 3.22
CA HIS A 56 -0.06 2.33 2.84
C HIS A 56 -0.50 3.40 1.85
N TYR A 57 -0.82 2.99 0.63
CA TYR A 57 -1.35 3.86 -0.41
C TYR A 57 -2.77 3.42 -0.74
N VAL A 58 -3.70 4.37 -0.77
CA VAL A 58 -5.12 4.10 -1.02
C VAL A 58 -5.61 5.02 -2.13
N TYR A 59 -6.31 4.45 -3.09
CA TYR A 59 -7.15 5.17 -4.05
C TYR A 59 -8.61 4.90 -3.73
N THR A 60 -9.40 5.95 -3.60
CA THR A 60 -10.86 5.86 -3.42
C THR A 60 -11.54 6.62 -4.54
N ARG A 61 -12.39 5.92 -5.30
CA ARG A 61 -13.19 6.53 -6.35
C ARG A 61 -14.20 7.51 -5.74
N ASN A 62 -14.38 8.66 -6.37
CA ASN A 62 -15.46 9.59 -6.03
C ASN A 62 -16.78 8.97 -6.45
N THR A 63 -17.66 8.78 -5.48
CA THR A 63 -18.98 8.19 -5.71
C THR A 63 -20.05 9.12 -5.17
N ASP A 64 -21.15 9.23 -5.90
CA ASP A 64 -22.34 9.87 -5.38
C ASP A 64 -22.77 9.16 -4.09
N PRO A 65 -22.86 9.85 -2.94
CA PRO A 65 -23.32 9.25 -1.69
C PRO A 65 -24.69 8.59 -1.78
N GLU A 66 -25.53 8.98 -2.75
CA GLU A 66 -26.84 8.41 -3.00
C GLU A 66 -26.78 7.07 -3.76
N LEU A 67 -25.64 6.73 -4.38
CA LEU A 67 -25.43 5.48 -5.12
C LEU A 67 -24.64 4.46 -4.28
N GLN A 68 -25.37 3.57 -3.59
CA GLN A 68 -24.79 2.55 -2.71
C GLN A 68 -23.79 1.59 -3.42
N ASP A 69 -23.99 1.30 -4.71
CA ASP A 69 -23.19 0.32 -5.45
C ASP A 69 -21.95 0.92 -6.14
N GLY A 70 -21.74 2.24 -6.06
CA GLY A 70 -20.65 2.92 -6.76
C GLY A 70 -19.27 2.76 -6.12
N GLN A 71 -19.22 2.34 -4.85
CA GLN A 71 -18.01 2.34 -4.03
C GLN A 71 -16.92 1.43 -4.63
N HIS A 72 -15.78 2.03 -4.96
CA HIS A 72 -14.58 1.34 -5.41
C HIS A 72 -13.37 1.94 -4.72
N ARG A 73 -12.60 1.10 -4.05
CA ARG A 73 -11.36 1.47 -3.37
C ARG A 73 -10.31 0.42 -3.68
N GLU A 74 -9.13 0.89 -4.06
CA GLU A 74 -7.94 0.06 -4.20
C GLU A 74 -6.90 0.51 -3.19
N GLU A 75 -6.15 -0.45 -2.65
CA GLU A 75 -5.05 -0.17 -1.74
C GLU A 75 -3.87 -1.05 -2.05
N ILE A 76 -2.68 -0.52 -1.81
CA ILE A 76 -1.44 -1.28 -1.80
C ILE A 76 -0.75 -1.02 -0.48
N ILE A 77 -0.43 -2.11 0.21
CA ILE A 77 0.20 -2.10 1.53
C ILE A 77 1.41 -3.03 1.51
N PHE A 78 2.54 -2.55 2.00
CA PHE A 78 3.77 -3.32 2.08
C PHE A 78 4.67 -2.81 3.20
N GLU A 79 5.45 -3.71 3.78
CA GLU A 79 6.42 -3.38 4.82
C GLU A 79 7.81 -3.17 4.23
N ILE A 80 8.58 -2.31 4.89
CA ILE A 80 9.96 -1.99 4.55
C ILE A 80 10.82 -2.14 5.80
N ASP A 81 12.08 -2.56 5.62
CA ASP A 81 13.06 -2.60 6.70
C ASP A 81 13.58 -1.18 6.98
N ASN A 82 13.56 -0.77 8.25
CA ASN A 82 13.98 0.57 8.66
C ASN A 82 15.50 0.79 8.53
N THR A 83 16.29 -0.28 8.40
CA THR A 83 17.76 -0.26 8.29
C THR A 83 18.26 -0.19 6.86
N VAL A 84 17.40 -0.49 5.87
CA VAL A 84 17.78 -0.52 4.46
C VAL A 84 17.72 0.88 3.86
N SER A 85 18.86 1.35 3.34
CA SER A 85 18.95 2.64 2.66
C SER A 85 18.48 2.58 1.21
N GLU A 86 18.64 1.44 0.54
CA GLU A 86 18.21 1.25 -0.84
C GLU A 86 17.74 -0.19 -1.07
N LEU A 87 16.66 -0.34 -1.82
CA LEU A 87 16.05 -1.63 -2.13
C LEU A 87 15.59 -1.61 -3.60
N ASP A 88 16.00 -2.60 -4.40
CA ASP A 88 15.45 -2.86 -5.74
C ASP A 88 15.00 -4.33 -5.79
N LEU A 89 13.69 -4.55 -5.81
CA LEU A 89 13.06 -5.87 -5.83
C LEU A 89 12.22 -6.01 -7.09
N ASN A 90 12.19 -7.23 -7.64
CA ASN A 90 11.43 -7.58 -8.81
C ASN A 90 10.66 -8.90 -8.62
N ASN A 91 9.44 -8.95 -9.15
CA ASN A 91 8.62 -10.16 -9.23
C ASN A 91 8.55 -10.92 -7.90
N TRP A 92 9.05 -12.17 -7.86
CA TRP A 92 9.03 -13.02 -6.66
C TRP A 92 9.76 -12.42 -5.46
N ASN A 93 10.72 -11.53 -5.68
CA ASN A 93 11.42 -10.85 -4.59
C ASN A 93 10.52 -9.83 -3.86
N LEU A 94 9.40 -9.40 -4.46
CA LEU A 94 8.38 -8.57 -3.79
C LEU A 94 7.73 -9.28 -2.60
N SER A 95 7.79 -10.61 -2.54
CA SER A 95 7.27 -11.37 -1.38
C SER A 95 7.98 -11.00 -0.06
N GLN A 96 9.20 -10.45 -0.12
CA GLN A 96 9.97 -10.01 1.04
C GLN A 96 9.32 -8.83 1.78
N THR A 97 8.48 -8.04 1.12
CA THR A 97 7.81 -6.87 1.70
C THR A 97 6.38 -7.16 2.12
N LYS A 98 5.95 -8.43 2.07
CA LYS A 98 4.56 -8.85 2.32
C LYS A 98 3.55 -7.99 1.57
N MET A 99 3.86 -7.68 0.30
CA MET A 99 3.07 -6.75 -0.50
C MET A 99 1.70 -7.30 -0.83
N ILE A 100 0.67 -6.57 -0.42
CA ILE A 100 -0.73 -6.93 -0.60
C ILE A 100 -1.46 -5.81 -1.35
N PHE A 101 -2.20 -6.21 -2.38
CA PHE A 101 -3.18 -5.37 -3.07
C PHE A 101 -4.57 -5.67 -2.54
N GLY A 102 -5.29 -4.66 -2.08
CA GLY A 102 -6.68 -4.75 -1.68
C GLY A 102 -7.59 -4.13 -2.74
N ARG A 103 -8.64 -4.84 -3.10
CA ARG A 103 -9.74 -4.31 -3.93
C ARG A 103 -11.04 -4.40 -3.16
N HIS A 104 -11.69 -3.26 -2.96
CA HIS A 104 -12.95 -3.15 -2.25
C HIS A 104 -13.98 -2.53 -3.17
N CYS A 105 -14.88 -3.35 -3.69
CA CYS A 105 -16.04 -2.91 -4.46
C CYS A 105 -17.24 -3.80 -4.20
N PHE A 106 -18.42 -3.36 -4.63
CA PHE A 106 -19.65 -4.17 -4.63
C PHE A 106 -19.66 -5.23 -5.76
N CYS A 107 -18.48 -5.80 -6.03
CA CYS A 107 -18.19 -6.69 -7.14
C CYS A 107 -18.12 -8.14 -6.61
N ARG A 108 -19.09 -8.98 -6.97
CA ARG A 108 -19.16 -10.37 -6.48
C ARG A 108 -17.91 -11.16 -6.91
N GLY A 109 -17.18 -11.69 -5.94
CA GLY A 109 -16.02 -12.56 -6.14
C GLY A 109 -14.71 -11.86 -6.52
N GLN A 110 -14.70 -10.52 -6.63
CA GLN A 110 -13.50 -9.76 -7.00
C GLN A 110 -13.01 -8.83 -5.87
N ALA A 111 -13.80 -8.67 -4.81
CA ALA A 111 -13.39 -7.92 -3.63
C ALA A 111 -12.58 -8.78 -2.66
N GLY A 112 -11.48 -8.25 -2.17
CA GLY A 112 -10.58 -8.92 -1.22
C GLY A 112 -9.14 -8.44 -1.32
N TYR A 113 -8.26 -9.19 -0.67
CA TYR A 113 -6.82 -8.97 -0.66
C TYR A 113 -6.10 -10.03 -1.51
N PHE A 114 -5.07 -9.58 -2.23
CA PHE A 114 -4.32 -10.36 -3.20
C PHE A 114 -2.83 -10.12 -3.00
N VAL A 115 -2.03 -11.18 -3.00
CA VAL A 115 -0.57 -11.06 -2.90
C VAL A 115 -0.03 -10.51 -4.22
N VAL A 116 0.80 -9.46 -4.14
CA VAL A 116 1.46 -8.92 -5.34
C VAL A 116 2.69 -9.74 -5.65
N LYS A 117 2.71 -10.26 -6.88
CA LYS A 117 3.64 -11.29 -7.34
C LYS A 117 4.52 -10.81 -8.50
N GLN A 118 4.06 -9.79 -9.22
CA GLN A 118 4.70 -9.28 -10.42
C GLN A 118 4.81 -7.75 -10.31
N GLY A 119 6.00 -7.24 -10.60
CA GLY A 119 6.27 -5.83 -10.47
C GLY A 119 7.73 -5.52 -10.15
N LYS A 120 7.98 -4.25 -9.88
CA LYS A 120 9.27 -3.71 -9.50
C LYS A 120 9.10 -2.66 -8.41
N LEU A 121 9.72 -2.89 -7.26
CA LEU A 121 9.81 -1.92 -6.17
C LEU A 121 11.23 -1.35 -6.14
N ARG A 122 11.34 -0.02 -6.17
CA ARG A 122 12.54 0.71 -5.81
C ARG A 122 12.27 1.57 -4.60
N LEU A 123 13.17 1.55 -3.63
CA LEU A 123 13.10 2.37 -2.43
C LEU A 123 14.44 3.01 -2.15
N GLN A 124 14.41 4.27 -1.72
CA GLN A 124 15.58 5.01 -1.28
C GLN A 124 15.24 5.74 0.00
N HIS A 125 16.00 5.48 1.06
CA HIS A 125 15.84 6.07 2.37
C HIS A 125 17.10 6.87 2.71
N THR A 126 16.93 8.18 2.84
CA THR A 126 17.95 9.11 3.34
C THR A 126 17.51 9.66 4.70
N LYS A 127 18.36 10.47 5.33
CA LYS A 127 18.00 11.11 6.61
C LYS A 127 16.82 12.08 6.47
N GLU A 128 16.67 12.66 5.29
CA GLU A 128 15.69 13.71 5.00
C GLU A 128 14.40 13.15 4.39
N ALA A 129 14.49 12.06 3.63
CA ALA A 129 13.37 11.55 2.87
C ALA A 129 13.39 10.03 2.66
N LEU A 130 12.19 9.45 2.61
CA LEU A 130 11.93 8.09 2.14
C LEU A 130 11.18 8.18 0.82
N ARG A 131 11.75 7.65 -0.26
CA ARG A 131 11.15 7.62 -1.59
C ARG A 131 10.91 6.20 -2.03
N PHE A 132 9.81 5.96 -2.72
CA PHE A 132 9.56 4.69 -3.38
C PHE A 132 8.89 4.86 -4.74
N VAL A 133 9.19 3.92 -5.63
CA VAL A 133 8.52 3.72 -6.92
C VAL A 133 8.15 2.25 -6.99
N LEU A 134 6.87 1.96 -7.18
CA LEU A 134 6.36 0.61 -7.37
C LEU A 134 5.55 0.56 -8.65
N ASP A 135 5.97 -0.30 -9.57
CA ASP A 135 5.19 -0.75 -10.72
C ASP A 135 4.72 -2.17 -10.42
N PHE A 136 3.44 -2.49 -10.60
CA PHE A 136 2.94 -3.82 -10.25
C PHE A 136 1.74 -4.28 -11.09
N THR A 137 1.51 -5.59 -11.06
CA THR A 137 0.36 -6.21 -11.71
C THR A 137 -0.21 -7.33 -10.85
N VAL A 138 -1.52 -7.31 -10.69
CA VAL A 138 -2.35 -8.36 -10.11
C VAL A 138 -3.20 -8.95 -11.24
N THR A 139 -3.06 -10.25 -11.47
CA THR A 139 -3.73 -10.95 -12.58
C THR A 139 -5.08 -11.54 -12.19
N GLU A 140 -5.29 -11.70 -10.89
CA GLU A 140 -6.44 -12.34 -10.27
C GLU A 140 -7.71 -11.49 -10.38
N VAL A 141 -7.55 -10.16 -10.45
CA VAL A 141 -8.64 -9.19 -10.51
C VAL A 141 -8.27 -7.99 -11.40
N PRO A 142 -9.26 -7.33 -12.03
CA PRO A 142 -9.07 -6.00 -12.57
C PRO A 142 -8.45 -5.05 -11.53
N GLN A 143 -7.49 -4.24 -11.98
CA GLN A 143 -6.81 -3.21 -11.20
C GLN A 143 -6.84 -1.87 -11.94
N THR A 144 -7.04 -0.78 -11.21
CA THR A 144 -6.87 0.60 -11.68
C THR A 144 -5.45 1.09 -11.40
N LEU A 145 -4.95 0.83 -10.19
CA LEU A 145 -3.58 1.14 -9.80
C LEU A 145 -2.60 0.17 -10.47
N THR A 146 -1.69 0.70 -11.28
CA THR A 146 -0.59 -0.06 -11.89
C THR A 146 0.78 0.46 -11.48
N GLN A 147 0.83 1.70 -10.99
CA GLN A 147 2.03 2.35 -10.49
C GLN A 147 1.67 3.21 -9.28
N VAL A 148 2.48 3.12 -8.23
CA VAL A 148 2.42 4.03 -7.09
C VAL A 148 3.81 4.59 -6.81
N LYS A 149 3.88 5.90 -6.59
CA LYS A 149 5.12 6.61 -6.31
C LYS A 149 4.86 7.62 -5.23
N GLY A 150 5.73 7.67 -4.25
CA GLY A 150 5.59 8.61 -3.16
C GLY A 150 6.89 8.92 -2.45
N THR A 151 6.86 10.06 -1.79
CA THR A 151 7.94 10.53 -0.93
C THR A 151 7.37 10.90 0.43
N PHE A 152 8.06 10.53 1.48
CA PHE A 152 7.84 11.05 2.83
C PHE A 152 9.03 11.90 3.23
N THR A 153 8.80 13.14 3.64
CA THR A 153 9.85 14.05 4.15
C THR A 153 9.66 14.30 5.64
N GLN A 154 10.77 14.34 6.37
CA GLN A 154 10.82 14.69 7.79
C GLN A 154 10.88 16.20 7.99
#